data_AF-A0A538KEV5-F1
#
_entry.id   AF-A0A538KEV5-F1
#
_cell.length_a   1.000
_cell.length_b   1.000
_cell.length_c   1.000
_cell.angle_alpha   90.00
_cell.angle_beta   90.00
_cell.angle_gamma   90.00
#
_symmetry.space_group_name_H-M   'P 1'
#
loop_
_entity.id
_entity.type
_entity.pdbx_description
1 polymer ?
#
loop_
_entity_poly.entity_id
_entity_poly.type
_entity_poly.pdbx_seq_one_letter_code
_entity_poly.pdbx_strand_id
1 'polypeptide(L)'
;MLVDRRAELQLAAAARARGRPRLRRLARGLPPRRDGPLAALLGAGRAPRARLPRAARVAAAPRGDAGVVRAGVVGHVEWVDFAVVDRVPEHGAILHAREHFADAGGGGAVAAVQMRRLVGASTFLTAVGDDRFGGDARERLREHGVELHAAVRERAQRRCFTYLDAAHERTITVLGPRLVPHGADPLPWALVRELDAVYVTGGDADAIRAARAGRVVVATPRALPALAEAHVELDALVASANDPGERVAEGTLDPPPKLVVRTRGGAGGEWTAEEGRTGTWGAAALPGEPVDSYGAGDTFAAALTLALGAGRPLDDALAYAARCGATCLCGRGPYGADVSAIGPP
;
A
#
# COMPACT_ATOMS: atom_id res chain seq x y z
N MET A 1 -7.00 -18.16 -59.69
CA MET A 1 -8.01 -17.08 -59.61
C MET A 1 -7.69 -16.24 -58.38
N LEU A 2 -6.93 -15.14 -58.56
CA LEU A 2 -7.47 -13.76 -58.55
C LEU A 2 -8.06 -13.44 -57.16
N VAL A 3 -7.26 -13.03 -56.17
CA VAL A 3 -6.83 -11.64 -55.89
C VAL A 3 -7.95 -10.64 -56.14
N ASP A 4 -8.59 -10.16 -55.07
CA ASP A 4 -9.23 -8.86 -55.11
C ASP A 4 -8.86 -8.01 -53.88
N ARG A 5 -8.26 -6.86 -54.20
CA ARG A 5 -7.91 -5.77 -53.31
C ARG A 5 -8.89 -4.66 -53.65
N ARG A 6 -9.46 -3.98 -52.65
CA ARG A 6 -9.37 -2.51 -52.54
C ARG A 6 -10.17 -2.00 -51.34
N ALA A 7 -9.43 -1.38 -50.43
CA ALA A 7 -9.94 -0.34 -49.57
C ALA A 7 -10.23 0.90 -50.43
N GLU A 8 -11.44 1.44 -50.32
CA GLU A 8 -11.78 2.79 -50.77
C GLU A 8 -12.24 3.59 -49.54
N LEU A 9 -11.35 4.45 -49.04
CA LEU A 9 -11.70 5.55 -48.17
C LEU A 9 -11.37 6.82 -48.96
N GLN A 10 -12.44 7.52 -49.36
CA GLN A 10 -12.39 8.76 -50.13
C GLN A 10 -11.57 9.83 -49.40
N LEU A 11 -10.44 10.20 -49.99
CA LEU A 11 -9.70 11.41 -49.64
C LEU A 11 -10.44 12.61 -50.22
N ALA A 12 -10.94 13.49 -49.34
CA ALA A 12 -11.53 14.76 -49.71
C ALA A 12 -10.49 15.67 -50.39
N ALA A 13 -10.95 16.37 -51.43
CA ALA A 13 -10.14 17.20 -52.30
C ALA A 13 -9.50 18.42 -51.59
N ALA A 14 -8.25 18.69 -51.96
CA ALA A 14 -7.49 19.87 -51.55
C ALA A 14 -8.11 21.18 -52.08
N ALA A 15 -8.59 22.03 -51.19
CA ALA A 15 -8.96 23.41 -51.50
C ALA A 15 -7.71 24.31 -51.44
N ARG A 16 -7.22 24.75 -52.61
CA ARG A 16 -6.20 25.79 -52.74
C ARG A 16 -6.79 27.20 -52.61
N ALA A 17 -5.93 28.09 -52.11
CA ALA A 17 -6.21 29.42 -51.59
C ALA A 17 -6.95 30.39 -52.54
N ARG A 18 -7.92 31.13 -51.97
CA ARG A 18 -8.43 32.38 -52.54
C ARG A 18 -8.28 33.52 -51.53
N GLY A 19 -7.54 34.55 -51.93
CA GLY A 19 -7.69 35.91 -51.44
C GLY A 19 -6.91 36.28 -50.16
N ARG A 20 -5.93 37.18 -50.30
CA ARG A 20 -5.32 37.91 -49.18
C ARG A 20 -6.40 38.70 -48.41
N PRO A 21 -6.59 38.51 -47.10
CA PRO A 21 -7.45 39.39 -46.32
C PRO A 21 -6.78 40.77 -46.20
N ARG A 22 -7.44 41.81 -46.71
CA ARG A 22 -7.05 43.21 -46.50
C ARG A 22 -7.49 43.63 -45.08
N LEU A 23 -6.54 43.76 -44.16
CA LEU A 23 -6.76 44.39 -42.85
C LEU A 23 -7.15 45.87 -43.06
N ARG A 24 -8.44 46.18 -42.92
CA ARG A 24 -8.94 47.56 -42.86
C ARG A 24 -8.99 48.01 -41.39
N ARG A 25 -8.30 49.13 -41.12
CA ARG A 25 -8.37 49.96 -39.91
C ARG A 25 -7.77 49.36 -38.62
N LEU A 26 -6.45 49.49 -38.49
CA LEU A 26 -5.80 49.56 -37.19
C LEU A 26 -6.29 50.83 -36.48
N ALA A 27 -6.92 50.67 -35.31
CA ALA A 27 -7.10 51.76 -34.37
C ALA A 27 -5.70 52.24 -33.94
N ARG A 28 -5.37 53.49 -34.27
CA ARG A 28 -4.13 54.13 -33.79
C ARG A 28 -4.29 54.32 -32.28
N GLY A 29 -3.68 53.45 -31.50
CA GLY A 29 -3.49 53.67 -30.07
C GLY A 29 -2.68 54.95 -29.87
N LEU A 30 -3.17 55.83 -28.99
CA LEU A 30 -2.38 56.93 -28.45
C LEU A 30 -1.10 56.35 -27.83
N PRO A 31 0.05 57.04 -27.94
CA PRO A 31 1.27 56.59 -27.27
C PRO A 31 1.02 56.50 -25.75
N PRO A 32 1.56 55.48 -25.06
CA PRO A 32 1.41 55.39 -23.61
C PRO A 32 1.98 56.67 -22.99
N ARG A 33 1.17 57.34 -22.17
CA ARG A 33 1.63 58.45 -21.34
C ARG A 33 2.75 57.92 -20.46
N ARG A 34 3.86 58.66 -20.37
CA ARG A 34 4.93 58.37 -19.41
C ARG A 34 4.31 58.28 -18.02
N ASP A 35 4.61 57.20 -17.29
CA ASP A 35 4.29 57.11 -15.88
C ASP A 35 4.96 58.32 -15.19
N GLY A 36 4.13 59.23 -14.68
CA GLY A 36 4.61 60.31 -13.83
C GLY A 36 5.27 59.73 -12.58
N PRO A 37 6.06 60.52 -11.84
CA PRO A 37 6.73 60.04 -10.64
C PRO A 37 5.69 59.45 -9.66
N LEU A 38 5.95 58.20 -9.23
CA LEU A 38 5.16 57.41 -8.26
C LEU A 38 4.84 58.17 -6.96
N ALA A 39 5.58 59.24 -6.67
CA ALA A 39 5.36 60.15 -5.55
C ALA A 39 4.00 60.87 -5.59
N ALA A 40 3.38 61.06 -6.75
CA ALA A 40 2.05 61.68 -6.85
C ALA A 40 0.90 60.71 -6.48
N LEU A 41 1.14 59.39 -6.58
CA LEU A 41 0.18 58.33 -6.20
C LEU A 41 0.33 57.88 -4.75
N LEU A 42 1.54 58.03 -4.19
CA LEU A 42 1.83 57.74 -2.80
C LEU A 42 1.72 59.04 -1.98
N GLY A 43 0.49 59.41 -1.64
CA GLY A 43 0.25 60.46 -0.64
C GLY A 43 1.06 60.18 0.63
N ALA A 44 1.51 61.24 1.32
CA ALA A 44 2.31 61.14 2.54
C ALA A 44 1.53 60.42 3.66
N GLY A 45 1.61 59.10 3.67
CA GLY A 45 0.88 58.21 4.58
C GLY A 45 1.51 58.18 5.96
N ARG A 46 1.22 59.18 6.80
CA ARG A 46 1.25 59.03 8.25
C ARG A 46 -0.09 58.45 8.72
N ALA A 47 -0.28 57.16 8.53
CA ALA A 47 -1.31 56.40 9.22
C ALA A 47 -0.68 55.11 9.78
N PRO A 48 -0.83 54.81 11.08
CA PRO A 48 -0.29 53.59 11.66
C PRO A 48 -0.97 52.37 11.02
N ARG A 49 -0.18 51.45 10.47
CA ARG A 49 -0.69 50.18 9.92
C ARG A 49 -1.38 49.42 11.05
N ALA A 50 -2.63 49.01 10.83
CA ALA A 50 -3.34 48.11 11.73
C ALA A 50 -2.47 46.85 11.97
N ARG A 51 -2.20 46.54 13.24
CA ARG A 51 -1.46 45.33 13.60
C ARG A 51 -2.32 44.13 13.22
N LEU A 52 -1.89 43.37 12.22
CA LEU A 52 -2.45 42.06 11.94
C LEU A 52 -2.33 41.20 13.20
N PRO A 53 -3.38 40.48 13.62
CA PRO A 53 -3.28 39.49 14.69
C PRO A 53 -2.13 38.53 14.37
N ARG A 54 -1.32 38.20 15.37
CA ARG A 54 -0.28 37.17 15.21
C ARG A 54 -0.95 35.92 14.65
N ALA A 55 -0.45 35.43 13.52
CA ALA A 55 -0.83 34.12 13.01
C ALA A 55 -0.70 33.12 14.16
N ALA A 56 -1.80 32.46 14.52
CA ALA A 56 -1.73 31.29 15.37
C ALA A 56 -0.72 30.33 14.71
N ARG A 57 0.17 29.72 15.49
CA ARG A 57 1.07 28.67 15.00
C ARG A 57 0.22 27.47 14.58
N VAL A 58 -0.33 27.51 13.36
CA VAL A 58 -0.93 26.37 12.68
C VAL A 58 0.19 25.68 11.93
N ALA A 59 0.89 24.81 12.67
CA ALA A 59 1.76 23.73 12.24
C ALA A 59 2.82 23.55 13.33
N ALA A 60 2.83 22.38 13.96
CA ALA A 60 4.05 21.92 14.59
C ALA A 60 5.16 21.95 13.53
N ALA A 61 6.33 22.51 13.87
CA ALA A 61 7.47 22.48 12.96
C ALA A 61 7.74 21.03 12.55
N PRO A 62 7.94 20.72 11.26
CA PRO A 62 8.43 19.40 10.87
C PRO A 62 9.75 19.21 11.61
N ARG A 63 9.81 18.18 12.46
CA ARG A 63 11.07 17.79 13.09
C ARG A 63 11.97 17.29 11.96
N GLY A 64 12.94 18.11 11.60
CA GLY A 64 13.93 17.86 10.55
C GLY A 64 14.98 16.84 10.95
N ASP A 65 14.54 15.68 11.44
CA ASP A 65 15.40 14.51 11.57
C ASP A 65 14.54 13.29 11.20
N ALA A 66 14.66 12.85 9.96
CA ALA A 66 14.00 11.65 9.45
C ALA A 66 14.71 10.42 10.05
N GLY A 67 14.53 10.21 11.36
CA GLY A 67 14.93 8.97 12.01
C GLY A 67 14.30 7.77 11.30
N VAL A 68 14.96 6.62 11.37
CA VAL A 68 14.45 5.36 10.83
C VAL A 68 13.05 5.10 11.42
N VAL A 69 12.03 4.93 10.56
CA VAL A 69 10.65 4.62 10.99
C VAL A 69 10.67 3.32 11.79
N ARG A 70 10.30 3.37 13.07
CA ARG A 70 10.18 2.17 13.89
C ARG A 70 8.90 1.45 13.52
N ALA A 71 9.05 0.32 12.85
CA ALA A 71 7.96 -0.41 12.23
C ALA A 71 7.68 -1.72 12.96
N GLY A 72 6.40 -2.11 12.99
CA GLY A 72 6.05 -3.45 13.41
C GLY A 72 4.74 -3.97 12.85
N VAL A 73 4.52 -5.25 13.08
CA VAL A 73 3.37 -5.99 12.58
C VAL A 73 2.74 -6.76 13.73
N VAL A 74 1.42 -6.72 13.81
CA VAL A 74 0.62 -7.61 14.66
C VAL A 74 -0.20 -8.49 13.73
N GLY A 75 0.06 -9.79 13.76
CA GLY A 75 -0.43 -10.60 12.66
C GLY A 75 -0.22 -12.09 12.79
N HIS A 76 -0.29 -12.73 11.63
CA HIS A 76 -0.24 -14.17 11.49
C HIS A 76 0.87 -14.55 10.52
N VAL A 77 1.38 -15.76 10.69
CA VAL A 77 2.30 -16.43 9.78
C VAL A 77 1.72 -17.79 9.40
N GLU A 78 2.01 -18.22 8.19
CA GLU A 78 1.63 -19.51 7.62
C GLU A 78 2.89 -20.17 7.06
N TRP A 79 2.93 -21.50 7.06
CA TRP A 79 3.92 -22.23 6.28
C TRP A 79 3.33 -22.57 4.92
N VAL A 80 3.95 -22.08 3.85
CA VAL A 80 3.33 -22.12 2.52
C VAL A 80 4.16 -22.98 1.58
N ASP A 81 3.52 -24.00 1.00
CA ASP A 81 4.07 -24.79 -0.08
C ASP A 81 3.62 -24.18 -1.40
N PHE A 82 4.57 -23.85 -2.26
CA PHE A 82 4.36 -23.27 -3.57
C PHE A 82 4.60 -24.31 -4.65
N ALA A 83 3.67 -24.41 -5.59
CA ALA A 83 3.82 -25.19 -6.81
C ALA A 83 3.69 -24.28 -8.02
N VAL A 84 4.77 -24.19 -8.80
CA VAL A 84 4.77 -23.42 -10.06
C VAL A 84 4.23 -24.32 -11.15
N VAL A 85 3.08 -23.95 -11.71
CA VAL A 85 2.35 -24.73 -12.71
C VAL A 85 2.11 -23.89 -13.96
N ASP A 86 1.80 -24.52 -15.09
CA ASP A 86 1.36 -23.76 -16.26
C ASP A 86 -0.08 -23.24 -16.07
N ARG A 87 -0.92 -24.04 -15.42
CA ARG A 87 -2.30 -23.71 -15.04
C ARG A 87 -2.68 -24.42 -13.75
N VAL A 88 -3.64 -23.87 -13.02
CA VAL A 88 -4.25 -24.54 -11.87
C VAL A 88 -4.91 -25.86 -12.33
N PRO A 89 -4.74 -26.98 -11.60
CA PRO A 89 -5.38 -28.25 -11.96
C PRO A 89 -6.90 -28.15 -12.01
N GLU A 90 -7.49 -28.71 -13.07
CA GLU A 90 -8.93 -28.96 -13.15
C GLU A 90 -9.30 -30.25 -12.40
N HIS A 91 -10.58 -30.46 -12.14
CA HIS A 91 -11.08 -31.66 -11.45
C HIS A 91 -10.65 -32.93 -12.21
N GLY A 92 -9.93 -33.83 -11.53
CA GLY A 92 -9.44 -35.09 -12.09
C GLY A 92 -8.14 -34.97 -12.91
N ALA A 93 -7.61 -33.76 -13.12
CA ALA A 93 -6.35 -33.57 -13.84
C ALA A 93 -5.14 -33.94 -12.97
N ILE A 94 -4.11 -34.51 -13.60
CA ILE A 94 -2.79 -34.71 -13.01
C ILE A 94 -1.82 -33.80 -13.76
N LEU A 95 -1.20 -32.87 -13.03
CA LEU A 95 -0.20 -31.94 -13.57
C LEU A 95 1.14 -32.15 -12.86
N HIS A 96 2.22 -31.87 -13.58
CA HIS A 96 3.57 -31.80 -12.99
C HIS A 96 3.92 -30.34 -12.73
N ALA A 97 4.29 -30.02 -11.50
CA ALA A 97 4.84 -28.70 -11.18
C ALA A 97 6.23 -28.55 -11.83
N ARG A 98 6.48 -27.38 -12.42
CA ARG A 98 7.78 -27.01 -13.00
C ARG A 98 8.83 -26.81 -11.90
N GLU A 99 8.37 -26.29 -10.76
CA GLU A 99 9.17 -25.99 -9.59
C GLU A 99 8.27 -26.10 -8.36
N HIS A 100 8.85 -26.45 -7.21
CA HIS A 100 8.19 -26.34 -5.92
C HIS A 100 9.18 -25.86 -4.86
N PHE A 101 8.68 -25.09 -3.90
CA PHE A 101 9.45 -24.60 -2.76
C PHE A 101 8.49 -24.31 -1.61
N ALA A 102 9.03 -24.07 -0.42
CA ALA A 102 8.22 -23.66 0.72
C ALA A 102 8.88 -22.50 1.47
N ASP A 103 8.07 -21.62 2.05
CA ASP A 103 8.58 -20.51 2.87
C ASP A 103 7.52 -20.03 3.88
N ALA A 104 7.96 -19.17 4.81
CA ALA A 104 7.08 -18.47 5.74
C ALA A 104 6.27 -17.39 4.99
N GLY A 105 4.97 -17.60 4.86
CA GLY A 105 4.03 -16.68 4.22
C GLY A 105 2.93 -16.20 5.16
N GLY A 106 1.81 -15.76 4.57
CA GLY A 106 0.75 -15.07 5.28
C GLY A 106 1.05 -13.58 5.44
N GLY A 107 0.00 -12.77 5.48
CA GLY A 107 0.15 -11.31 5.35
C GLY A 107 1.03 -10.67 6.43
N GLY A 108 1.06 -11.23 7.64
CA GLY A 108 1.90 -10.71 8.73
C GLY A 108 3.39 -10.96 8.48
N ALA A 109 3.75 -12.19 8.12
CA ALA A 109 5.13 -12.56 7.76
C ALA A 109 5.65 -11.73 6.58
N VAL A 110 4.86 -11.67 5.50
CA VAL A 110 5.24 -10.91 4.30
C VAL A 110 5.48 -9.44 4.65
N ALA A 111 4.53 -8.80 5.33
CA ALA A 111 4.68 -7.41 5.70
C ALA A 111 5.89 -7.17 6.61
N ALA A 112 6.13 -8.04 7.60
CA ALA A 112 7.24 -7.88 8.54
C ALA A 112 8.61 -7.94 7.83
N VAL A 113 8.79 -8.90 6.92
CA VAL A 113 10.02 -9.03 6.13
C VAL A 113 10.20 -7.85 5.19
N GLN A 114 9.14 -7.39 4.53
CA GLN A 114 9.24 -6.27 3.61
C GLN A 114 9.51 -4.95 4.34
N MET A 115 8.91 -4.74 5.52
CA MET A 115 9.28 -3.62 6.39
C MET A 115 10.75 -3.68 6.79
N ARG A 116 11.24 -4.86 7.18
CA ARG A 116 12.65 -5.07 7.54
C ARG A 116 13.60 -4.73 6.38
N ARG A 117 13.21 -5.02 5.14
CA ARG A 117 13.99 -4.69 3.94
C ARG A 117 13.97 -3.19 3.61
N LEU A 118 12.84 -2.51 3.81
CA LEU A 118 12.67 -1.09 3.46
C LEU A 118 13.31 -0.14 4.47
N VAL A 119 13.19 -0.43 5.78
CA VAL A 119 13.65 0.48 6.85
C VAL A 119 14.73 -0.11 7.76
N GLY A 120 15.19 -1.33 7.50
CA GLY A 120 16.32 -1.92 8.21
C GLY A 120 15.98 -2.60 9.55
N ALA A 121 14.75 -2.42 10.07
CA ALA A 121 14.25 -3.11 11.26
C ALA A 121 12.73 -3.33 11.18
N SER A 122 12.22 -4.38 11.83
CA SER A 122 10.79 -4.65 11.94
C SER A 122 10.51 -5.60 13.10
N THR A 123 9.61 -5.20 14.00
CA THR A 123 9.14 -6.03 15.12
C THR A 123 7.88 -6.78 14.71
N PHE A 124 7.84 -8.10 14.86
CA PHE A 124 6.67 -8.91 14.51
C PHE A 124 6.11 -9.65 15.73
N LEU A 125 4.90 -9.29 16.13
CA LEU A 125 4.12 -9.95 17.17
C LEU A 125 3.13 -10.93 16.52
N THR A 126 3.27 -12.22 16.80
CA THR A 126 2.50 -13.28 16.12
C THR A 126 2.21 -14.48 17.04
N ALA A 127 1.49 -15.47 16.51
CA ALA A 127 1.34 -16.78 17.11
C ALA A 127 1.69 -17.89 16.11
N VAL A 128 2.24 -18.99 16.62
CA VAL A 128 2.71 -20.14 15.84
C VAL A 128 2.25 -21.45 16.47
N GLY A 129 2.16 -22.50 15.65
CA GLY A 129 1.86 -23.85 16.14
C GLY A 129 3.06 -24.51 16.83
N ASP A 130 2.77 -25.44 17.72
CA ASP A 130 3.79 -26.29 18.38
C ASP A 130 4.07 -27.55 17.54
N ASP A 131 4.56 -27.33 16.33
CA ASP A 131 4.98 -28.38 15.41
C ASP A 131 6.20 -27.96 14.59
N ARG A 132 6.69 -28.86 13.74
CA ARG A 132 7.85 -28.59 12.88
C ARG A 132 7.68 -27.35 12.01
N PHE A 133 6.48 -27.12 11.48
CA PHE A 133 6.23 -25.99 10.57
C PHE A 133 6.16 -24.66 11.32
N GLY A 134 5.68 -24.68 12.57
CA GLY A 134 5.81 -23.55 13.49
C GLY A 134 7.27 -23.25 13.80
N GLY A 135 8.10 -24.29 13.98
CA GLY A 135 9.56 -24.18 14.08
C GLY A 135 10.18 -23.54 12.82
N ASP A 136 9.94 -24.12 11.65
CA ASP A 136 10.47 -23.69 10.36
C ASP A 136 10.08 -22.23 10.06
N ALA A 137 8.82 -21.86 10.29
CA ALA A 137 8.36 -20.48 10.09
C ALA A 137 9.13 -19.47 10.95
N ARG A 138 9.42 -19.80 12.23
CA ARG A 138 10.19 -18.93 13.12
C ARG A 138 11.64 -18.80 12.68
N GLU A 139 12.25 -19.89 12.25
CA GLU A 139 13.64 -19.90 11.76
C GLU A 139 13.75 -19.03 10.50
N ARG A 140 12.92 -19.28 9.48
CA ARG A 140 12.89 -18.50 8.25
C ARG A 140 12.69 -17.00 8.47
N LEU A 141 11.79 -16.61 9.37
CA LEU A 141 11.57 -15.19 9.70
C LEU A 141 12.79 -14.55 10.36
N ARG A 142 13.52 -15.28 11.21
CA ARG A 142 14.75 -14.79 11.83
C ARG A 142 15.89 -14.67 10.82
N GLU A 143 15.99 -15.59 9.86
CA GLU A 143 16.95 -15.48 8.75
C GLU A 143 16.69 -14.25 7.88
N HIS A 144 15.43 -13.83 7.72
CA HIS A 144 15.07 -12.56 7.10
C HIS A 144 15.37 -11.33 7.98
N GLY A 145 15.90 -11.51 9.18
CA GLY A 145 16.31 -10.43 10.09
C GLY A 145 15.14 -9.73 10.79
N VAL A 146 13.96 -10.36 10.86
CA VAL A 146 12.80 -9.83 11.59
C VAL A 146 12.99 -10.06 13.09
N GLU A 147 12.69 -9.03 13.89
CA GLU A 147 12.63 -9.16 15.35
C GLU A 147 11.31 -9.86 15.73
N LEU A 148 11.38 -11.18 15.89
CA LEU A 148 10.22 -12.05 16.04
C LEU A 148 9.87 -12.34 17.51
N HIS A 149 8.65 -12.00 17.91
CA HIS A 149 8.03 -12.42 19.16
C HIS A 149 6.79 -13.25 18.86
N ALA A 150 6.83 -14.53 19.21
CA ALA A 150 5.78 -15.49 18.85
C ALA A 150 5.25 -16.23 20.07
N ALA A 151 3.93 -16.17 20.27
CA ALA A 151 3.25 -17.02 21.23
C ALA A 151 3.05 -18.42 20.63
N VAL A 152 3.31 -19.47 21.40
CA VAL A 152 3.16 -20.86 20.94
C VAL A 152 1.76 -21.35 21.27
N ARG A 153 1.14 -22.08 20.34
CA ARG A 153 -0.16 -22.71 20.50
C ARG A 153 -0.01 -24.22 20.45
N GLU A 154 -0.63 -24.92 21.39
CA GLU A 154 -0.72 -26.40 21.39
C GLU A 154 -1.67 -26.90 20.28
N ARG A 155 -1.29 -26.68 19.02
CA ARG A 155 -1.99 -27.11 17.80
C ARG A 155 -1.06 -26.98 16.61
N ALA A 156 -1.45 -27.61 15.50
CA ALA A 156 -0.70 -27.55 14.25
C ALA A 156 -0.62 -26.12 13.69
N GLN A 157 0.54 -25.79 13.12
CA GLN A 157 0.77 -24.56 12.38
C GLN A 157 -0.13 -24.53 11.13
N ARG A 158 -0.73 -23.37 10.85
CA ARG A 158 -1.49 -23.18 9.60
C ARG A 158 -0.56 -23.35 8.41
N ARG A 159 -1.01 -24.15 7.46
CA ARG A 159 -0.35 -24.34 6.17
C ARG A 159 -1.19 -23.79 5.04
N CYS A 160 -0.53 -23.47 3.94
CA CYS A 160 -1.18 -23.15 2.68
C CYS A 160 -0.49 -23.90 1.54
N PHE A 161 -1.27 -24.38 0.58
CA PHE A 161 -0.77 -24.85 -0.70
C PHE A 161 -1.14 -23.81 -1.76
N THR A 162 -0.14 -23.24 -2.43
CA THR A 162 -0.32 -22.15 -3.38
C THR A 162 0.13 -22.58 -4.77
N TYR A 163 -0.79 -22.51 -5.73
CA TYR A 163 -0.46 -22.60 -7.14
C TYR A 163 -0.04 -21.23 -7.64
N LEU A 164 1.12 -21.16 -8.30
CA LEU A 164 1.60 -19.99 -9.05
C LEU A 164 1.53 -20.37 -10.54
N ASP A 165 0.64 -19.74 -11.30
CA ASP A 165 0.37 -20.12 -12.69
C ASP A 165 1.09 -19.24 -13.73
N ALA A 166 0.98 -19.60 -15.01
CA ALA A 166 1.60 -18.86 -16.10
C ALA A 166 0.96 -17.48 -16.37
N ALA A 167 -0.19 -17.17 -15.76
CA ALA A 167 -0.79 -15.84 -15.81
C ALA A 167 -0.28 -14.91 -14.69
N HIS A 168 0.71 -15.36 -13.90
CA HIS A 168 1.26 -14.66 -12.74
C HIS A 168 0.24 -14.50 -11.59
N GLU A 169 -0.83 -15.28 -11.63
CA GLU A 169 -1.86 -15.31 -10.61
C GLU A 169 -1.57 -16.40 -9.57
N ARG A 170 -2.22 -16.26 -8.42
CA ARG A 170 -2.09 -17.20 -7.30
C ARG A 170 -3.44 -17.76 -6.88
N THR A 171 -3.49 -19.08 -6.72
CA THR A 171 -4.64 -19.77 -6.13
C THR A 171 -4.20 -20.50 -4.88
N ILE A 172 -4.87 -20.23 -3.75
CA ILE A 172 -4.42 -20.68 -2.41
C ILE A 172 -5.44 -21.64 -1.81
N THR A 173 -4.98 -22.82 -1.41
CA THR A 173 -5.73 -23.74 -0.54
C THR A 173 -5.18 -23.65 0.88
N VAL A 174 -6.05 -23.35 1.83
CA VAL A 174 -5.71 -23.22 3.23
C VAL A 174 -5.88 -24.55 3.96
N LEU A 175 -4.92 -24.90 4.81
CA LEU A 175 -4.92 -26.09 5.65
C LEU A 175 -4.83 -25.69 7.13
N GLY A 176 -5.94 -25.89 7.86
CA GLY A 176 -6.02 -25.61 9.29
C GLY A 176 -6.41 -24.17 9.65
N PRO A 177 -6.69 -23.92 10.94
CA PRO A 177 -7.15 -22.62 11.42
C PRO A 177 -6.04 -21.58 11.44
N ARG A 178 -6.41 -20.32 11.25
CA ARG A 178 -5.49 -19.18 11.40
C ARG A 178 -5.07 -19.03 12.85
N LEU A 179 -3.76 -18.96 13.07
CA LEU A 179 -3.18 -18.64 14.36
C LEU A 179 -2.90 -17.14 14.42
N VAL A 180 -3.34 -16.49 15.50
CA VAL A 180 -3.18 -15.06 15.72
C VAL A 180 -2.74 -14.81 17.17
N PRO A 181 -1.99 -13.72 17.43
CA PRO A 181 -1.65 -13.31 18.78
C PRO A 181 -2.90 -12.83 19.51
N HIS A 182 -2.94 -13.10 20.80
CA HIS A 182 -3.99 -12.67 21.72
C HIS A 182 -3.43 -11.65 22.68
N GLY A 183 -4.23 -10.66 23.10
CA GLY A 183 -3.75 -9.63 24.05
C GLY A 183 -3.24 -10.21 25.37
N ALA A 184 -3.78 -11.37 25.78
CA ALA A 184 -3.34 -12.11 26.97
C ALA A 184 -2.03 -12.91 26.79
N ASP A 185 -1.50 -13.01 25.56
CA ASP A 185 -0.24 -13.69 25.34
C ASP A 185 0.92 -12.97 26.04
N PRO A 186 1.97 -13.70 26.47
CA PRO A 186 3.18 -13.11 27.05
C PRO A 186 4.08 -12.49 25.97
N LEU A 187 3.51 -11.61 25.14
CA LEU A 187 4.20 -10.85 24.11
C LEU A 187 4.56 -9.45 24.66
N PRO A 188 5.63 -8.80 24.14
CA PRO A 188 6.08 -7.51 24.64
C PRO A 188 5.22 -6.36 24.09
N TRP A 189 3.92 -6.35 24.42
CA TRP A 189 2.94 -5.35 23.95
C TRP A 189 3.34 -3.90 24.28
N ALA A 190 4.16 -3.70 25.31
CA ALA A 190 4.69 -2.39 25.67
C ALA A 190 5.51 -1.75 24.52
N LEU A 191 6.21 -2.55 23.71
CA LEU A 191 7.01 -2.07 22.58
C LEU A 191 6.16 -1.39 21.51
N VAL A 192 4.87 -1.73 21.40
CA VAL A 192 4.00 -1.14 20.37
C VAL A 192 3.85 0.38 20.55
N ARG A 193 3.93 0.88 21.80
CA ARG A 193 3.92 2.34 22.08
C ARG A 193 5.11 3.08 21.48
N GLU A 194 6.18 2.36 21.19
CA GLU A 194 7.40 2.90 20.60
C GLU A 194 7.38 2.80 19.07
N LEU A 195 6.35 2.22 18.45
CA LEU A 195 6.30 2.07 17.00
C LEU A 195 5.66 3.30 16.34
N ASP A 196 6.33 3.79 15.31
CA ASP A 196 5.86 4.89 14.46
C ASP A 196 4.81 4.38 13.46
N ALA A 197 4.89 3.11 13.05
CA ALA A 197 4.01 2.49 12.08
C ALA A 197 3.72 1.02 12.44
N VAL A 198 2.44 0.66 12.55
CA VAL A 198 1.99 -0.70 12.88
C VAL A 198 1.03 -1.21 11.81
N TYR A 199 1.33 -2.37 11.22
CA TYR A 199 0.41 -3.06 10.32
C TYR A 199 -0.27 -4.24 11.02
N VAL A 200 -1.60 -4.24 11.04
CA VAL A 200 -2.43 -5.27 11.65
C VAL A 200 -2.99 -6.18 10.58
N THR A 201 -2.56 -7.44 10.60
CA THR A 201 -3.12 -8.48 9.72
C THR A 201 -4.01 -9.45 10.45
N GLY A 202 -3.87 -9.59 11.77
CA GLY A 202 -4.66 -10.50 12.60
C GLY A 202 -4.32 -10.36 14.08
N GLY A 203 -5.25 -10.77 14.93
CA GLY A 203 -5.20 -10.67 16.37
C GLY A 203 -6.59 -10.96 16.94
N ASP A 204 -6.71 -11.14 18.25
CA ASP A 204 -8.00 -10.93 18.93
C ASP A 204 -8.24 -9.42 19.18
N ALA A 205 -9.39 -9.09 19.75
CA ALA A 205 -9.75 -7.70 20.04
C ALA A 205 -8.73 -7.02 20.96
N ASP A 206 -8.19 -7.72 21.96
CA ASP A 206 -7.21 -7.17 22.90
C ASP A 206 -5.84 -6.94 22.26
N ALA A 207 -5.38 -7.81 21.36
CA ALA A 207 -4.19 -7.61 20.55
C ALA A 207 -4.33 -6.38 19.64
N ILE A 208 -5.52 -6.15 19.08
CA ILE A 208 -5.81 -4.97 18.27
C ILE A 208 -5.85 -3.69 19.12
N ARG A 209 -6.44 -3.75 20.32
CA ARG A 209 -6.38 -2.63 21.29
C ARG A 209 -4.94 -2.32 21.70
N ALA A 210 -4.11 -3.34 21.90
CA ALA A 210 -2.68 -3.16 22.14
C ALA A 210 -1.97 -2.56 20.93
N ALA A 211 -2.29 -3.00 19.71
CA ALA A 211 -1.73 -2.48 18.46
C ALA A 211 -2.02 -1.00 18.26
N ARG A 212 -3.21 -0.53 18.69
CA ARG A 212 -3.62 0.90 18.63
C ARG A 212 -2.70 1.84 19.41
N ALA A 213 -1.87 1.32 20.30
CA ALA A 213 -0.89 2.11 21.02
C ALA A 213 0.25 2.65 20.12
N GLY A 214 0.41 2.10 18.90
CA GLY A 214 1.30 2.64 17.88
C GLY A 214 0.81 3.97 17.31
N ARG A 215 1.74 4.77 16.78
CA ARG A 215 1.43 6.12 16.28
C ARG A 215 0.51 6.09 15.06
N VAL A 216 0.85 5.28 14.06
CA VAL A 216 0.04 5.03 12.86
C VAL A 216 -0.32 3.56 12.81
N VAL A 217 -1.61 3.25 12.69
CA VAL A 217 -2.11 1.87 12.65
C VAL A 217 -2.89 1.66 11.36
N VAL A 218 -2.36 0.79 10.52
CA VAL A 218 -2.99 0.35 9.28
C VAL A 218 -3.45 -1.09 9.46
N ALA A 219 -4.62 -1.45 8.94
CA ALA A 219 -5.10 -2.83 8.99
C ALA A 219 -5.61 -3.33 7.64
N THR A 220 -5.81 -4.64 7.54
CA THR A 220 -6.53 -5.29 6.44
C THR A 220 -7.90 -5.81 6.90
N PRO A 221 -8.94 -5.81 6.04
CA PRO A 221 -10.22 -6.47 6.30
C PRO A 221 -10.11 -7.95 6.67
N ARG A 222 -8.98 -8.62 6.40
CA ARG A 222 -8.77 -10.00 6.86
C ARG A 222 -8.78 -10.14 8.39
N ALA A 223 -8.69 -9.05 9.15
CA ALA A 223 -8.85 -9.02 10.60
C ALA A 223 -10.22 -8.48 11.06
N LEU A 224 -11.20 -8.32 10.15
CA LEU A 224 -12.44 -7.59 10.38
C LEU A 224 -13.21 -7.99 11.65
N PRO A 225 -13.42 -9.28 11.98
CA PRO A 225 -14.15 -9.64 13.20
C PRO A 225 -13.54 -9.05 14.47
N ALA A 226 -12.22 -9.19 14.61
CA ALA A 226 -11.50 -8.67 15.76
C ALA A 226 -11.38 -7.14 15.74
N LEU A 227 -11.26 -6.52 14.54
CA LEU A 227 -11.28 -5.06 14.40
C LEU A 227 -12.61 -4.46 14.85
N ALA A 228 -13.72 -5.09 14.49
CA ALA A 228 -15.06 -4.66 14.89
C ALA A 228 -15.27 -4.77 16.40
N GLU A 229 -14.79 -5.86 17.02
CA GLU A 229 -14.87 -6.05 18.47
C GLU A 229 -13.92 -5.13 19.26
N ALA A 230 -12.78 -4.74 18.67
CA ALA A 230 -11.78 -3.92 19.34
C ALA A 230 -12.24 -2.48 19.59
N HIS A 231 -13.14 -1.94 18.75
CA HIS A 231 -13.61 -0.55 18.79
C HIS A 231 -12.48 0.49 18.81
N VAL A 232 -11.52 0.34 17.88
CA VAL A 232 -10.38 1.25 17.73
C VAL A 232 -10.41 1.99 16.40
N GLU A 233 -10.02 3.25 16.42
CA GLU A 233 -9.87 4.05 15.20
C GLU A 233 -8.60 3.65 14.45
N LEU A 234 -8.75 3.31 13.16
CA LEU A 234 -7.63 3.00 12.27
C LEU A 234 -7.20 4.24 11.50
N ASP A 235 -5.89 4.44 11.33
CA ASP A 235 -5.37 5.49 10.46
C ASP A 235 -5.57 5.13 8.99
N ALA A 236 -5.49 3.84 8.64
CA ALA A 236 -5.94 3.36 7.34
C ALA A 236 -6.44 1.91 7.37
N LEU A 237 -7.39 1.59 6.48
CA LEU A 237 -7.80 0.23 6.15
C LEU A 237 -7.44 -0.04 4.68
N VAL A 238 -6.61 -1.05 4.42
CA VAL A 238 -6.16 -1.42 3.07
C VAL A 238 -6.85 -2.69 2.62
N ALA A 239 -7.57 -2.61 1.51
CA ALA A 239 -8.34 -3.69 0.91
C ALA A 239 -8.01 -3.87 -0.58
N SER A 240 -8.31 -5.04 -1.12
CA SER A 240 -8.41 -5.33 -2.54
C SER A 240 -9.83 -5.08 -3.02
N ALA A 241 -10.00 -4.22 -4.03
CA ALA A 241 -11.30 -4.03 -4.68
C ALA A 241 -11.77 -5.29 -5.43
N ASN A 242 -10.82 -6.15 -5.81
CA ASN A 242 -11.04 -7.35 -6.59
C ASN A 242 -11.30 -8.59 -5.72
N ASP A 243 -11.10 -8.50 -4.40
CA ASP A 243 -11.36 -9.60 -3.46
C ASP A 243 -12.72 -9.41 -2.77
N PRO A 244 -13.74 -10.23 -3.08
CA PRO A 244 -15.03 -10.17 -2.41
C PRO A 244 -14.94 -10.35 -0.89
N GLY A 245 -13.95 -11.12 -0.41
CA GLY A 245 -13.71 -11.37 1.01
C GLY A 245 -13.13 -10.17 1.76
N GLU A 246 -12.68 -9.14 1.05
CA GLU A 246 -12.17 -7.89 1.64
C GLU A 246 -13.17 -6.73 1.55
N ARG A 247 -14.40 -7.01 1.13
CA ARG A 247 -15.48 -6.02 1.16
C ARG A 247 -15.94 -5.78 2.59
N VAL A 248 -15.86 -4.54 3.02
CA VAL A 248 -16.36 -4.09 4.33
C VAL A 248 -17.61 -3.24 4.12
N ALA A 249 -18.72 -3.64 4.74
CA ALA A 249 -19.96 -2.87 4.71
C ALA A 249 -19.84 -1.61 5.57
N GLU A 250 -20.54 -0.54 5.17
CA GLU A 250 -20.61 0.70 5.95
C GLU A 250 -21.17 0.42 7.35
N GLY A 251 -20.62 1.08 8.37
CA GLY A 251 -20.99 0.88 9.77
C GLY A 251 -20.46 -0.40 10.43
N THR A 252 -19.69 -1.25 9.73
CA THR A 252 -19.09 -2.45 10.35
C THR A 252 -18.03 -2.10 11.39
N LEU A 253 -17.28 -1.02 11.17
CA LEU A 253 -16.23 -0.55 12.07
C LEU A 253 -16.69 0.74 12.76
N ASP A 254 -16.62 0.76 14.08
CA ASP A 254 -16.94 1.92 14.92
C ASP A 254 -15.84 2.11 15.98
N PRO A 255 -15.07 3.22 15.93
CA PRO A 255 -15.16 4.31 14.93
C PRO A 255 -14.70 3.89 13.52
N PRO A 256 -15.15 4.58 12.45
CA PRO A 256 -14.73 4.29 11.08
C PRO A 256 -13.23 4.60 10.87
N PRO A 257 -12.55 3.92 9.93
CA PRO A 257 -11.17 4.27 9.57
C PRO A 257 -11.07 5.67 8.98
N LYS A 258 -9.98 6.40 9.29
CA LYS A 258 -9.72 7.74 8.71
C LYS A 258 -9.50 7.72 7.20
N LEU A 259 -8.98 6.59 6.72
CA LEU A 259 -8.65 6.34 5.33
C LEU A 259 -9.01 4.89 4.97
N VAL A 260 -9.70 4.70 3.85
CA VAL A 260 -9.90 3.39 3.24
C VAL A 260 -9.23 3.40 1.88
N VAL A 261 -8.26 2.50 1.68
CA VAL A 261 -7.48 2.36 0.45
C VAL A 261 -7.89 1.05 -0.22
N ARG A 262 -8.30 1.12 -1.49
CA ARG A 262 -8.73 -0.03 -2.29
C ARG A 262 -7.83 -0.21 -3.50
N THR A 263 -6.99 -1.24 -3.45
CA THR A 263 -6.09 -1.62 -4.55
C THR A 263 -6.84 -2.31 -5.68
N ARG A 264 -6.42 -2.05 -6.93
CA ARG A 264 -6.97 -2.63 -8.17
C ARG A 264 -5.87 -3.28 -9.02
N GLY A 265 -4.86 -3.86 -8.35
CA GLY A 265 -3.71 -4.51 -9.02
C GLY A 265 -3.03 -3.57 -10.03
N GLY A 266 -2.82 -4.06 -11.25
CA GLY A 266 -2.17 -3.31 -12.34
C GLY A 266 -2.94 -2.06 -12.83
N ALA A 267 -4.10 -1.74 -12.27
CA ALA A 267 -4.84 -0.50 -12.55
C ALA A 267 -4.63 0.61 -11.51
N GLY A 268 -3.78 0.39 -10.49
CA GLY A 268 -3.60 1.34 -9.39
C GLY A 268 -4.65 1.14 -8.29
N GLY A 269 -5.43 2.18 -7.98
CA GLY A 269 -6.53 2.04 -7.03
C GLY A 269 -7.22 3.35 -6.65
N GLU A 270 -8.05 3.28 -5.62
CA GLU A 270 -8.85 4.40 -5.11
C GLU A 270 -8.83 4.50 -3.59
N TRP A 271 -9.06 5.69 -3.07
CA TRP A 271 -9.14 5.92 -1.64
C TRP A 271 -10.34 6.79 -1.27
N THR A 272 -10.79 6.62 -0.03
CA THR A 272 -11.81 7.44 0.61
C THR A 272 -11.28 7.83 1.99
N ALA A 273 -11.24 9.13 2.28
CA ALA A 273 -10.84 9.65 3.57
C ALA A 273 -12.07 10.23 4.31
N GLU A 274 -11.84 10.72 5.52
CA GLU A 274 -12.81 11.48 6.30
C GLU A 274 -13.49 12.58 5.48
N GLU A 275 -14.72 12.91 5.87
CA GLU A 275 -15.56 13.95 5.24
C GLU A 275 -15.91 13.64 3.76
N GLY A 276 -15.80 12.37 3.35
CA GLY A 276 -16.17 11.93 2.00
C GLY A 276 -15.18 12.34 0.90
N ARG A 277 -13.97 12.80 1.27
CA ARG A 277 -12.92 13.06 0.28
C ARG A 277 -12.51 11.76 -0.40
N THR A 278 -12.43 11.78 -1.73
CA THR A 278 -12.04 10.61 -2.53
C THR A 278 -10.96 10.96 -3.53
N GLY A 279 -10.23 9.95 -3.98
CA GLY A 279 -9.22 10.10 -5.02
C GLY A 279 -8.78 8.76 -5.58
N THR A 280 -7.93 8.80 -6.60
CA THR A 280 -7.35 7.63 -7.26
C THR A 280 -5.84 7.79 -7.43
N TRP A 281 -5.14 6.67 -7.56
CA TRP A 281 -3.73 6.66 -7.99
C TRP A 281 -3.55 5.68 -9.14
N GLY A 282 -2.57 5.95 -10.00
CA GLY A 282 -2.21 5.10 -11.13
C GLY A 282 -1.30 3.94 -10.73
N ALA A 283 -1.20 2.93 -11.60
CA ALA A 283 -0.24 1.85 -11.43
C ALA A 283 1.21 2.35 -11.47
N ALA A 284 2.08 1.74 -10.66
CA ALA A 284 3.51 1.96 -10.75
C ALA A 284 4.10 1.15 -11.92
N ALA A 285 5.16 1.70 -12.53
CA ALA A 285 5.95 0.95 -13.50
C ALA A 285 6.59 -0.28 -12.83
N LEU A 286 6.56 -1.41 -13.53
CA LEU A 286 7.27 -2.60 -13.09
C LEU A 286 8.78 -2.42 -13.33
N PRO A 287 9.65 -2.75 -12.35
CA PRO A 287 11.10 -2.71 -12.57
C PRO A 287 11.62 -3.85 -13.46
N GLY A 288 10.78 -4.85 -13.76
CA GLY A 288 11.09 -5.97 -14.63
C GLY A 288 9.82 -6.72 -15.06
N GLU A 289 10.00 -7.89 -15.66
CA GLU A 289 8.88 -8.76 -16.04
C GLU A 289 8.11 -9.24 -14.80
N PRO A 290 6.77 -9.29 -14.83
CA PRO A 290 6.00 -9.95 -13.78
C PRO A 290 6.39 -11.43 -13.67
N VAL A 291 6.45 -11.94 -12.44
CA VAL A 291 6.81 -13.32 -12.11
C VAL A 291 5.68 -14.00 -11.38
N ASP A 292 5.24 -13.48 -10.23
CA ASP A 292 3.99 -13.89 -9.57
C ASP A 292 3.46 -12.82 -8.61
N SER A 293 2.17 -12.91 -8.29
CA SER A 293 1.47 -11.91 -7.48
C SER A 293 1.48 -12.16 -5.97
N TYR A 294 2.18 -13.20 -5.49
CA TYR A 294 2.12 -13.57 -4.08
C TYR A 294 2.83 -12.51 -3.21
N GLY A 295 2.13 -12.00 -2.21
CA GLY A 295 2.67 -11.00 -1.28
C GLY A 295 2.68 -9.56 -1.80
N ALA A 296 2.31 -9.28 -3.07
CA ALA A 296 2.33 -7.92 -3.61
C ALA A 296 1.37 -6.97 -2.88
N GLY A 297 0.19 -7.44 -2.50
CA GLY A 297 -0.77 -6.66 -1.71
C GLY A 297 -0.30 -6.38 -0.28
N ASP A 298 0.29 -7.39 0.38
CA ASP A 298 0.83 -7.22 1.74
C ASP A 298 2.08 -6.32 1.71
N THR A 299 2.90 -6.39 0.66
CA THR A 299 4.02 -5.48 0.42
C THR A 299 3.55 -4.04 0.21
N PHE A 300 2.49 -3.84 -0.58
CA PHE A 300 1.86 -2.53 -0.74
C PHE A 300 1.37 -1.99 0.61
N ALA A 301 0.63 -2.80 1.38
CA ALA A 301 0.09 -2.37 2.67
C ALA A 301 1.20 -2.05 3.68
N ALA A 302 2.25 -2.86 3.72
CA ALA A 302 3.44 -2.62 4.54
C ALA A 302 4.13 -1.29 4.18
N ALA A 303 4.38 -1.07 2.90
CA ALA A 303 5.00 0.16 2.42
C ALA A 303 4.13 1.41 2.66
N LEU A 304 2.81 1.31 2.49
CA LEU A 304 1.88 2.39 2.82
C LEU A 304 1.92 2.70 4.33
N THR A 305 1.94 1.66 5.16
CA THR A 305 2.03 1.81 6.62
C THR A 305 3.28 2.58 7.01
N LEU A 306 4.44 2.23 6.44
CA LEU A 306 5.70 2.93 6.67
C LEU A 306 5.64 4.39 6.20
N ALA A 307 5.12 4.65 5.00
CA ALA A 307 5.04 5.99 4.45
C ALA A 307 4.12 6.92 5.25
N LEU A 308 3.00 6.40 5.76
CA LEU A 308 2.12 7.13 6.67
C LEU A 308 2.80 7.36 8.03
N GLY A 309 3.52 6.37 8.57
CA GLY A 309 4.33 6.52 9.79
C GLY A 309 5.44 7.57 9.68
N ALA A 310 6.04 7.69 8.49
CA ALA A 310 6.99 8.75 8.14
C ALA A 310 6.33 10.13 7.97
N GLY A 311 5.00 10.23 7.97
CA GLY A 311 4.26 11.46 7.78
C GLY A 311 4.27 11.97 6.34
N ARG A 312 4.45 11.09 5.34
CA ARG A 312 4.37 11.49 3.94
C ARG A 312 2.97 11.96 3.56
N PRO A 313 2.84 12.92 2.63
CA PRO A 313 1.56 13.22 1.98
C PRO A 313 0.95 11.95 1.36
N LEU A 314 -0.39 11.85 1.36
CA LEU A 314 -1.10 10.64 0.93
C LEU A 314 -0.73 10.21 -0.50
N ASP A 315 -0.64 11.15 -1.44
CA ASP A 315 -0.29 10.85 -2.83
C ASP A 315 1.13 10.25 -2.94
N ASP A 316 2.09 10.80 -2.19
CA ASP A 316 3.46 10.27 -2.13
C ASP A 316 3.51 8.90 -1.45
N ALA A 317 2.70 8.69 -0.42
CA ALA A 317 2.60 7.43 0.30
C ALA A 317 2.01 6.32 -0.57
N LEU A 318 0.95 6.61 -1.33
CA LEU A 318 0.34 5.69 -2.29
C LEU A 318 1.28 5.38 -3.45
N ALA A 319 1.98 6.39 -3.98
CA ALA A 319 2.98 6.18 -5.03
C ALA A 319 4.16 5.32 -4.55
N TYR A 320 4.63 5.54 -3.31
CA TYR A 320 5.67 4.71 -2.68
C TYR A 320 5.20 3.26 -2.51
N ALA A 321 4.00 3.06 -1.94
CA ALA A 321 3.42 1.75 -1.75
C ALA A 321 3.20 1.00 -3.08
N ALA A 322 2.73 1.69 -4.11
CA ALA A 322 2.53 1.14 -5.44
C ALA A 322 3.83 0.62 -6.05
N ARG A 323 4.95 1.36 -5.93
CA ARG A 323 6.27 0.90 -6.40
C ARG A 323 6.75 -0.34 -5.65
N CYS A 324 6.53 -0.41 -4.34
CA CYS A 324 6.92 -1.57 -3.54
C CYS A 324 6.12 -2.82 -3.95
N GLY A 325 4.80 -2.69 -4.08
CA GLY A 325 3.93 -3.77 -4.57
C GLY A 325 4.31 -4.22 -6.00
N ALA A 326 4.55 -3.27 -6.90
CA ALA A 326 5.01 -3.53 -8.27
C ALA A 326 6.36 -4.26 -8.32
N THR A 327 7.29 -3.91 -7.42
CA THR A 327 8.59 -4.58 -7.32
C THR A 327 8.43 -6.02 -6.84
N CYS A 328 7.56 -6.26 -5.86
CA CYS A 328 7.25 -7.61 -5.38
C CYS A 328 6.77 -8.54 -6.51
N LEU A 329 5.98 -8.01 -7.47
CA LEU A 329 5.47 -8.79 -8.61
C LEU A 329 6.58 -9.38 -9.49
N CYS A 330 7.76 -8.77 -9.51
CA CYS A 330 8.88 -9.19 -10.35
C CYS A 330 9.74 -10.30 -9.71
N GLY A 331 9.32 -10.84 -8.58
CA GLY A 331 10.03 -11.88 -7.83
C GLY A 331 9.23 -13.17 -7.72
N ARG A 332 9.94 -14.29 -7.52
CA ARG A 332 9.32 -15.57 -7.19
C ARG A 332 8.86 -15.56 -5.72
N GLY A 333 7.56 -15.80 -5.49
CA GLY A 333 6.97 -15.82 -4.15
C GLY A 333 7.10 -14.48 -3.42
N PRO A 334 6.89 -14.46 -2.09
CA PRO A 334 6.83 -13.20 -1.34
C PRO A 334 8.16 -12.46 -1.23
N TYR A 335 9.30 -13.12 -1.43
CA TYR A 335 10.63 -12.60 -1.08
C TYR A 335 11.65 -12.60 -2.22
N GLY A 336 11.29 -13.11 -3.41
CA GLY A 336 12.20 -13.23 -4.54
C GLY A 336 12.63 -11.90 -5.17
N ALA A 337 11.84 -10.83 -4.98
CA ALA A 337 12.19 -9.49 -5.42
C ALA A 337 12.84 -8.69 -4.28
N ASP A 338 13.86 -7.90 -4.62
CA ASP A 338 14.52 -7.00 -3.67
C ASP A 338 13.85 -5.62 -3.65
N VAL A 339 12.96 -5.40 -2.68
CA VAL A 339 12.33 -4.10 -2.47
C VAL A 339 13.26 -3.09 -1.79
N SER A 340 14.39 -3.51 -1.21
CA SER A 340 15.28 -2.61 -0.47
C SER A 340 15.95 -1.57 -1.38
N ALA A 341 16.06 -1.87 -2.68
CA ALA A 341 16.55 -0.94 -3.70
C ALA A 341 15.68 0.33 -3.86
N ILE A 342 14.41 0.30 -3.39
CA ILE A 342 13.53 1.48 -3.39
C ILE A 342 13.94 2.49 -2.31
N GLY A 343 14.55 2.00 -1.23
CA GLY A 343 14.91 2.78 -0.05
C GLY A 343 13.74 3.05 0.91
N PRO A 344 14.04 3.64 2.08
CA PRO A 344 13.03 4.00 3.07
C PRO A 344 12.10 5.11 2.54
N PRO A 345 10.87 5.24 3.09
CA PRO A 345 10.04 6.41 2.87
C PRO A 345 10.65 7.65 3.56
#